data_AF-A0AA36N3Z5-F1
#
_entry.id   AF-A0AA36N3Z5-F1
#
_cell.length_a   1.000
_cell.length_b   1.000
_cell.length_c   1.000
_cell.angle_alpha   90.00
_cell.angle_beta   90.00
_cell.angle_gamma   90.00
#
_symmetry.space_group_name_H-M   'P 1'
#
loop_
_entity.id
_entity.type
_entity.pdbx_description
1 polymer ?
#
loop_
_entity_poly.entity_id
_entity_poly.type
_entity_poly.pdbx_seq_one_letter_code
_entity_poly.pdbx_strand_id
1 'polypeptide(L)'
;MTYRILYRATCQSFAREGNAGRSFSSVLQEVQSSWQFAVPASSGLLDAFAGEQEVQVRQAYLDVCSHLDKFCFFLSALRPYQRLAAAGGDAALCWLRRSLGHLLQELDKSLLQLRQASLALMQAAKKQLQDLAKRLPSATDVEVQWMKQLRFVDEPRLSELHRACAEQAAQVSSLTSAAREVELKLAAKEGLQQIASAFLSADFQARCSLALPDRLALDMRELAGRTPAAISN
;
A
#
# COMPACT_ATOMS: atom_id res chain seq x y z
N MET A 1 -11.34 -8.30 -21.48
CA MET A 1 -10.89 -7.34 -22.52
C MET A 1 -10.99 -5.88 -22.07
N THR A 2 -11.93 -5.50 -21.20
CA THR A 2 -12.17 -4.11 -20.73
C THR A 2 -11.05 -3.51 -19.88
N TYR A 3 -10.41 -4.30 -18.99
CA TYR A 3 -9.19 -3.87 -18.27
C TYR A 3 -8.02 -3.53 -19.21
N ARG A 4 -7.93 -4.22 -20.35
CA ARG A 4 -6.93 -3.96 -21.39
C ARG A 4 -7.24 -2.70 -22.21
N ILE A 5 -8.45 -2.14 -22.12
CA ILE A 5 -8.83 -0.90 -22.81
C ILE A 5 -8.56 0.29 -21.89
N LEU A 6 -9.01 0.24 -20.63
CA LEU A 6 -8.73 1.29 -19.65
C LEU A 6 -7.24 1.41 -19.33
N TYR A 7 -6.56 0.30 -19.03
CA TYR A 7 -5.13 0.30 -18.68
C TYR A 7 -4.23 0.60 -19.89
N ARG A 8 -4.62 0.17 -21.10
CA ARG A 8 -3.86 0.48 -22.32
C ARG A 8 -4.11 1.91 -22.78
N ALA A 9 -5.31 2.46 -22.63
CA ALA A 9 -5.59 3.86 -22.91
C ALA A 9 -4.86 4.80 -21.93
N THR A 10 -4.79 4.44 -20.63
CA THR A 10 -4.02 5.25 -19.66
C THR A 10 -2.51 5.04 -19.81
N CYS A 11 -1.99 3.82 -19.89
CA CYS A 11 -0.54 3.61 -20.03
C CYS A 11 0.02 3.99 -21.41
N GLN A 12 -0.74 3.91 -22.51
CA GLN A 12 -0.27 4.36 -23.82
C GLN A 12 -0.45 5.87 -24.03
N SER A 13 -1.46 6.52 -23.43
CA SER A 13 -1.55 8.00 -23.48
C SER A 13 -0.48 8.68 -22.62
N PHE A 14 -0.09 8.07 -21.49
CA PHE A 14 1.03 8.54 -20.68
C PHE A 14 2.40 8.47 -21.39
N ALA A 15 2.54 7.63 -22.43
CA ALA A 15 3.81 7.35 -23.07
C ALA A 15 4.01 8.02 -24.44
N ARG A 16 2.97 8.62 -25.06
CA ARG A 16 3.08 9.03 -26.48
C ARG A 16 2.67 10.44 -26.88
N GLU A 17 1.90 11.19 -26.09
CA GLU A 17 1.52 12.55 -26.50
C GLU A 17 1.58 13.48 -25.29
N GLY A 18 1.98 14.73 -25.51
CA GLY A 18 2.17 15.78 -24.50
C GLY A 18 0.89 16.22 -23.76
N ASN A 19 -0.07 15.31 -23.57
CA ASN A 19 -1.28 15.47 -22.81
C ASN A 19 -1.03 15.05 -21.34
N ALA A 20 -0.05 15.69 -20.70
CA ALA A 20 0.32 15.49 -19.30
C ALA A 20 -0.80 15.90 -18.29
N GLY A 21 -2.02 16.17 -18.74
CA GLY A 21 -3.03 16.92 -18.00
C GLY A 21 -4.15 16.13 -17.36
N ARG A 22 -4.42 14.87 -17.76
CA ARG A 22 -5.55 14.11 -17.19
C ARG A 22 -5.07 13.07 -16.17
N SER A 23 -5.32 13.34 -14.90
CA SER A 23 -5.13 12.37 -13.83
C SER A 23 -6.11 11.20 -14.00
N PHE A 24 -5.70 10.00 -13.57
CA PHE A 24 -6.58 8.82 -13.55
C PHE A 24 -7.91 9.12 -12.84
N SER A 25 -7.86 9.85 -11.73
CA SER A 25 -9.05 10.26 -10.98
C SER A 25 -10.02 11.12 -11.82
N SER A 26 -9.53 11.98 -12.71
CA SER A 26 -10.40 12.78 -13.59
C SER A 26 -11.13 11.89 -14.60
N VAL A 27 -10.42 10.94 -15.21
CA VAL A 27 -11.03 9.99 -16.15
C VAL A 27 -12.05 9.11 -15.43
N LEU A 28 -11.71 8.63 -14.23
CA LEU A 28 -12.61 7.78 -13.45
C LEU A 28 -13.89 8.54 -13.06
N GLN A 29 -13.78 9.83 -12.71
CA GLN A 29 -14.92 10.68 -12.39
C GLN A 29 -15.82 10.93 -13.62
N GLU A 30 -15.22 11.19 -14.79
CA GLU A 30 -15.97 11.30 -16.05
C GLU A 30 -16.76 10.01 -16.35
N VAL A 31 -16.12 8.85 -16.22
CA VAL A 31 -16.76 7.54 -16.39
C VAL A 31 -17.87 7.36 -15.36
N GLN A 32 -17.62 7.67 -14.09
CA GLN A 32 -18.61 7.57 -13.03
C GLN A 32 -19.85 8.40 -13.33
N SER A 33 -19.68 9.67 -13.73
CA SER A 33 -20.80 10.53 -14.14
C SER A 33 -21.57 9.95 -15.33
N SER A 34 -20.86 9.39 -16.32
CA SER A 34 -21.49 8.78 -17.48
C SER A 34 -22.26 7.48 -17.17
N TRP A 35 -21.89 6.77 -16.11
CA TRP A 35 -22.44 5.45 -15.74
C TRP A 35 -23.58 5.51 -14.72
N GLN A 36 -23.95 6.71 -14.26
CA GLN A 36 -25.08 6.92 -13.34
C GLN A 36 -26.43 6.54 -13.95
N PHE A 37 -26.55 6.54 -15.28
CA PHE A 37 -27.76 6.21 -16.02
C PHE A 37 -27.58 4.94 -16.87
N ALA A 38 -28.56 4.65 -17.74
CA ALA A 38 -28.43 3.61 -18.75
C ALA A 38 -27.20 3.88 -19.63
N VAL A 39 -26.29 2.92 -19.67
CA VAL A 39 -25.02 3.07 -20.39
C VAL A 39 -25.25 2.69 -21.85
N PRO A 40 -24.79 3.49 -22.83
CA PRO A 40 -24.96 3.13 -24.24
C PRO A 40 -24.20 1.83 -24.57
N ALA A 41 -24.72 1.09 -25.56
CA ALA A 41 -24.11 -0.16 -26.05
C ALA A 41 -22.66 0.04 -26.55
N SER A 42 -22.29 1.27 -26.94
CA SER A 42 -20.94 1.64 -27.36
C SER A 42 -19.93 1.78 -26.22
N SER A 43 -20.33 1.62 -24.95
CA SER A 43 -19.46 1.75 -23.78
C SER A 43 -18.43 0.62 -23.64
N GLY A 44 -18.62 -0.49 -24.35
CA GLY A 44 -17.79 -1.69 -24.20
C GLY A 44 -18.08 -2.50 -22.93
N LEU A 45 -19.10 -2.12 -22.16
CA LEU A 45 -19.73 -3.00 -21.17
C LEU A 45 -20.56 -4.06 -21.90
N LEU A 46 -20.70 -5.24 -21.28
CA LEU A 46 -21.69 -6.20 -21.73
C LEU A 46 -23.08 -5.63 -21.46
N ASP A 47 -24.04 -5.92 -22.33
CA ASP A 47 -25.44 -5.49 -22.17
C ASP A 47 -26.01 -5.89 -20.81
N ALA A 48 -25.60 -7.05 -20.31
CA ALA A 48 -25.90 -7.56 -18.98
C ALA A 48 -25.51 -6.62 -17.82
N PHE A 49 -24.60 -5.67 -18.02
CA PHE A 49 -24.15 -4.70 -17.03
C PHE A 49 -24.50 -3.26 -17.42
N ALA A 50 -25.18 -3.03 -18.55
CA ALA A 50 -25.54 -1.71 -19.04
C ALA A 50 -26.89 -1.19 -18.49
N GLY A 51 -27.74 -2.10 -18.00
CA GLY A 51 -29.08 -1.78 -17.49
C GLY A 51 -29.09 -0.97 -16.20
N GLU A 52 -30.20 -0.30 -15.90
CA GLU A 52 -30.37 0.53 -14.70
C GLU A 52 -30.29 -0.28 -13.38
N GLN A 53 -30.67 -1.56 -13.42
CA GLN A 53 -30.59 -2.45 -12.26
C GLN A 53 -29.14 -2.75 -11.84
N GLU A 54 -28.18 -2.51 -12.73
CA GLU A 54 -26.77 -2.88 -12.57
C GLU A 54 -25.89 -1.70 -12.15
N VAL A 55 -26.49 -0.55 -11.80
CA VAL A 55 -25.77 0.64 -11.29
C VAL A 55 -24.85 0.27 -10.13
N GLN A 56 -25.31 -0.58 -9.21
CA GLN A 56 -24.50 -1.00 -8.05
C GLN A 56 -23.26 -1.81 -8.46
N VAL A 57 -23.36 -2.67 -9.48
CA VAL A 57 -22.24 -3.48 -9.97
C VAL A 57 -21.22 -2.59 -10.69
N ARG A 58 -21.72 -1.64 -11.50
CA ARG A 58 -20.88 -0.62 -12.14
C ARG A 58 -20.15 0.23 -11.10
N GLN A 59 -20.84 0.66 -10.04
CA GLN A 59 -20.21 1.40 -8.96
C GLN A 59 -19.15 0.56 -8.24
N ALA A 60 -19.42 -0.70 -7.93
CA ALA A 60 -18.43 -1.60 -7.34
C ALA A 60 -17.18 -1.76 -8.21
N TYR A 61 -17.33 -1.83 -9.54
CA TYR A 61 -16.19 -1.84 -10.47
C TYR A 61 -15.37 -0.54 -10.42
N LEU A 62 -16.04 0.61 -10.39
CA LEU A 62 -15.38 1.91 -10.28
C LEU A 62 -14.68 2.07 -8.93
N ASP A 63 -15.27 1.53 -7.86
CA ASP A 63 -14.68 1.49 -6.53
C ASP A 63 -13.41 0.64 -6.52
N VAL A 64 -13.41 -0.55 -7.14
CA VAL A 64 -12.18 -1.36 -7.33
C VAL A 64 -11.08 -0.52 -8.00
N CYS A 65 -11.42 0.18 -9.09
CA CYS A 65 -10.48 1.03 -9.82
C CYS A 65 -9.94 2.17 -8.96
N SER A 66 -10.80 2.86 -8.22
CA SER A 66 -10.45 3.96 -7.31
C SER A 66 -9.56 3.49 -6.16
N HIS A 67 -9.91 2.38 -5.51
CA HIS A 67 -9.16 1.85 -4.38
C HIS A 67 -7.82 1.27 -4.82
N LEU A 68 -7.73 0.69 -6.02
CA LEU A 68 -6.46 0.23 -6.58
C LEU A 68 -5.52 1.40 -6.85
N ASP A 69 -6.01 2.49 -7.43
CA ASP A 69 -5.21 3.71 -7.65
C ASP A 69 -4.68 4.29 -6.33
N LYS A 70 -5.56 4.44 -5.33
CA LYS A 70 -5.17 4.87 -3.97
C LYS A 70 -4.13 3.94 -3.36
N PHE A 71 -4.33 2.64 -3.45
CA PHE A 71 -3.38 1.64 -2.96
C PHE A 71 -2.01 1.79 -3.64
N CYS A 72 -1.97 1.90 -4.97
CA CYS A 72 -0.73 2.13 -5.73
C CYS A 72 -0.06 3.47 -5.38
N PHE A 73 -0.84 4.52 -5.14
CA PHE A 73 -0.35 5.81 -4.69
C PHE A 73 0.32 5.71 -3.33
N PHE A 74 -0.34 5.13 -2.32
CA PHE A 74 0.23 4.97 -0.98
C PHE A 74 1.47 4.06 -0.97
N LEU A 75 1.47 2.97 -1.74
CA LEU A 75 2.67 2.15 -1.93
C LEU A 75 3.84 2.95 -2.53
N SER A 76 3.55 3.83 -3.49
CA SER A 76 4.57 4.69 -4.09
C SER A 76 5.09 5.73 -3.10
N ALA A 77 4.21 6.27 -2.26
CA ALA A 77 4.55 7.21 -1.18
C ALA A 77 5.43 6.57 -0.09
N LEU A 78 5.41 5.23 0.07
CA LEU A 78 6.29 4.51 1.00
C LEU A 78 7.74 4.34 0.49
N ARG A 79 8.01 4.49 -0.81
CA ARG A 79 9.37 4.28 -1.36
C ARG A 79 10.45 5.18 -0.76
N PRO A 80 10.22 6.48 -0.51
CA PRO A 80 11.20 7.33 0.17
C PRO A 80 11.50 6.85 1.59
N TYR A 81 10.48 6.39 2.32
CA TYR A 81 10.64 5.84 3.68
C TYR A 81 11.48 4.57 3.67
N GLN A 82 11.26 3.68 2.69
CA GLN A 82 12.08 2.49 2.50
C GLN A 82 13.55 2.84 2.26
N ARG A 83 13.83 3.82 1.39
CA ARG A 83 15.20 4.29 1.12
C ARG A 83 15.84 4.89 2.36
N LEU A 84 15.09 5.68 3.12
CA LEU A 84 15.61 6.25 4.37
C LEU A 84 15.86 5.18 5.43
N ALA A 85 14.97 4.20 5.57
CA ALA A 85 15.16 3.07 6.48
C ALA A 85 16.41 2.25 6.10
N ALA A 86 16.65 2.04 4.80
CA ALA A 86 17.84 1.34 4.34
C ALA A 86 19.14 2.10 4.64
N ALA A 87 19.11 3.45 4.63
CA ALA A 87 20.28 4.28 4.87
C ALA A 87 20.52 4.61 6.36
N GLY A 88 19.45 4.87 7.12
CA GLY A 88 19.47 5.35 8.49
C GLY A 88 19.01 4.33 9.54
N GLY A 89 18.62 3.13 9.12
CA GLY A 89 18.15 2.05 9.99
C GLY A 89 16.90 2.39 10.79
N ASP A 90 16.75 1.71 11.92
CA ASP A 90 15.58 1.82 12.79
C ASP A 90 15.40 3.22 13.40
N ALA A 91 16.50 3.96 13.61
CA ALA A 91 16.44 5.31 14.15
C ALA A 91 15.66 6.25 13.23
N ALA A 92 15.92 6.21 11.92
CA ALA A 92 15.20 7.02 10.95
C ALA A 92 13.69 6.68 10.90
N LEU A 93 13.34 5.41 11.06
CA LEU A 93 11.94 4.96 11.12
C LEU A 93 11.21 5.50 12.35
N CYS A 94 11.86 5.55 13.51
CA CYS A 94 11.28 6.16 14.72
C CYS A 94 10.99 7.65 14.54
N TRP A 95 11.88 8.40 13.89
CA TRP A 95 11.67 9.83 13.59
C TRP A 95 10.48 10.07 12.65
N LEU A 96 10.26 9.16 11.69
CA LEU A 96 9.16 9.25 10.73
C LEU A 96 7.85 8.61 11.20
N ARG A 97 7.81 8.07 12.43
CA ARG A 97 6.71 7.27 12.96
C ARG A 97 5.33 7.89 12.75
N ARG A 98 5.15 9.19 13.03
CA ARG A 98 3.82 9.84 12.90
C ARG A 98 3.34 9.86 11.45
N SER A 99 4.19 10.31 10.52
CA SER A 99 3.86 10.38 9.10
C SER A 99 3.70 8.98 8.49
N LEU A 100 4.58 8.04 8.88
CA LEU A 100 4.51 6.66 8.42
C LEU A 100 3.27 5.94 8.97
N GLY A 101 2.92 6.17 10.23
CA GLY A 101 1.72 5.61 10.85
C GLY A 101 0.45 6.06 10.13
N HIS A 102 0.33 7.35 9.79
CA HIS A 102 -0.80 7.84 9.00
C HIS A 102 -0.85 7.20 7.60
N LEU A 103 0.29 7.10 6.91
CA LEU A 103 0.35 6.45 5.59
C LEU A 103 -0.02 4.97 5.64
N LEU A 104 0.43 4.24 6.67
CA LEU A 104 0.08 2.82 6.85
C LEU A 104 -1.41 2.65 7.15
N GLN A 105 -2.01 3.54 7.95
CA GLN A 105 -3.46 3.53 8.19
C GLN A 105 -4.27 3.76 6.91
N GLU A 106 -3.87 4.74 6.07
CA GLU A 106 -4.55 4.98 4.80
C GLU A 106 -4.33 3.84 3.78
N LEU A 107 -3.16 3.18 3.81
CA LEU A 107 -2.89 1.98 3.04
C LEU A 107 -3.79 0.82 3.46
N ASP A 108 -3.88 0.54 4.76
CA ASP A 108 -4.73 -0.52 5.32
C ASP A 108 -6.20 -0.29 4.98
N LYS A 109 -6.67 0.94 5.13
CA LYS A 109 -8.02 1.35 4.73
C LYS A 109 -8.26 1.12 3.24
N SER A 110 -7.33 1.53 2.38
CA SER A 110 -7.45 1.35 0.92
C SER A 110 -7.45 -0.13 0.54
N LEU A 111 -6.62 -0.95 1.21
CA LEU A 111 -6.55 -2.39 1.00
C LEU A 111 -7.87 -3.08 1.39
N LEU A 112 -8.45 -2.72 2.55
CA LEU A 112 -9.74 -3.23 3.00
C LEU A 112 -10.87 -2.86 2.01
N GLN A 113 -10.90 -1.60 1.58
CA GLN A 113 -11.90 -1.12 0.61
C GLN A 113 -11.76 -1.83 -0.74
N LEU A 114 -10.54 -2.04 -1.23
CA LEU A 114 -10.27 -2.79 -2.46
C LEU A 114 -10.80 -4.23 -2.34
N ARG A 115 -10.61 -4.89 -1.19
CA ARG A 115 -11.16 -6.22 -0.94
C ARG A 115 -12.69 -6.23 -0.96
N GLN A 116 -13.32 -5.29 -0.27
CA GLN A 116 -14.79 -5.19 -0.23
C GLN A 116 -15.37 -5.01 -1.63
N ALA A 117 -14.83 -4.07 -2.40
CA ALA A 117 -15.27 -3.81 -3.77
C ALA A 117 -15.03 -5.03 -4.70
N SER A 118 -13.89 -5.71 -4.54
CA SER A 118 -13.58 -6.94 -5.29
C SER A 118 -14.56 -8.08 -4.97
N LEU A 119 -14.90 -8.27 -3.68
CA LEU A 119 -15.87 -9.28 -3.26
C LEU A 119 -17.27 -8.98 -3.83
N ALA A 120 -17.72 -7.73 -3.76
CA ALA A 120 -19.00 -7.31 -4.33
C ALA A 120 -19.06 -7.58 -5.85
N LEU A 121 -18.00 -7.23 -6.57
CA LEU A 121 -17.89 -7.47 -8.01
C LEU A 121 -17.89 -8.98 -8.34
N MET A 122 -17.17 -9.79 -7.57
CA MET A 122 -17.14 -11.26 -7.77
C MET A 122 -18.48 -11.91 -7.45
N GLN A 123 -19.20 -11.44 -6.43
CA GLN A 123 -20.56 -11.91 -6.14
C GLN A 123 -21.52 -11.60 -7.28
N ALA A 124 -21.48 -10.37 -7.81
CA ALA A 124 -22.27 -9.99 -8.98
C ALA A 124 -21.94 -10.83 -10.22
N ALA A 125 -20.64 -11.04 -10.49
CA ALA A 125 -20.19 -11.87 -11.59
C ALA A 125 -20.66 -13.34 -11.45
N LYS A 126 -20.61 -13.91 -10.25
CA LYS A 126 -21.11 -15.28 -9.98
C LYS A 126 -22.61 -15.39 -10.19
N LYS A 127 -23.38 -14.40 -9.70
CA LYS A 127 -24.83 -14.35 -9.92
C LYS A 127 -25.15 -14.32 -11.42
N GLN A 128 -24.48 -13.44 -12.16
CA GLN A 128 -24.67 -13.34 -13.61
C GLN A 128 -24.25 -14.62 -14.34
N LEU A 129 -23.18 -15.28 -13.90
CA LEU A 129 -22.75 -16.57 -14.44
C LEU A 129 -23.82 -17.65 -14.22
N GLN A 130 -24.44 -17.70 -13.05
CA GLN A 130 -25.53 -18.63 -12.75
C GLN A 130 -26.75 -18.35 -13.62
N ASP A 131 -27.10 -17.08 -13.82
CA ASP A 131 -28.25 -16.70 -14.64
C ASP A 131 -28.01 -16.98 -16.13
N LEU A 132 -26.78 -16.78 -16.62
CA LEU A 132 -26.38 -17.20 -17.97
C LEU A 132 -26.39 -18.72 -18.13
N ALA A 133 -25.91 -19.47 -17.14
CA ALA A 133 -25.91 -20.93 -17.18
C ALA A 133 -27.33 -21.52 -17.30
N LYS A 134 -28.32 -20.90 -16.64
CA LYS A 134 -29.74 -21.31 -16.76
C LYS A 134 -30.30 -21.12 -18.17
N ARG A 135 -29.77 -20.17 -18.95
CA ARG A 135 -30.20 -19.85 -20.32
C ARG A 135 -29.15 -20.15 -21.38
N LEU A 136 -28.23 -21.07 -21.10
CA LEU A 136 -27.09 -21.40 -21.95
C LEU A 136 -27.44 -21.66 -23.42
N PRO A 137 -28.54 -22.37 -23.77
CA PRO A 137 -28.90 -22.59 -25.18
C PRO A 137 -29.18 -21.30 -25.97
N SER A 138 -29.47 -20.20 -25.28
CA SER A 138 -29.76 -18.89 -25.86
C SER A 138 -28.68 -17.85 -25.56
N ALA A 139 -27.55 -18.26 -24.98
CA ALA A 139 -26.45 -17.35 -24.68
C ALA A 139 -25.71 -16.96 -25.98
N THR A 140 -25.36 -15.69 -26.09
CA THR A 140 -24.55 -15.16 -27.19
C THR A 140 -23.10 -15.63 -27.10
N ASP A 141 -22.37 -15.63 -28.21
CA ASP A 141 -20.93 -15.97 -28.23
C ASP A 141 -20.10 -15.08 -27.29
N VAL A 142 -20.50 -13.81 -27.16
CA VAL A 142 -19.84 -12.84 -26.26
C VAL A 142 -20.04 -13.23 -24.80
N GLU A 143 -21.27 -13.61 -24.41
CA GLU A 143 -21.57 -14.09 -23.06
C GLU A 143 -20.82 -15.39 -22.76
N VAL A 144 -20.83 -16.36 -23.68
CA VAL A 144 -20.08 -17.61 -23.54
C VAL A 144 -18.58 -17.34 -23.39
N GLN A 145 -18.04 -16.41 -24.17
CA GLN A 145 -16.64 -16.01 -24.05
C GLN A 145 -16.36 -15.35 -22.69
N TRP A 146 -17.24 -14.48 -22.20
CA TRP A 146 -17.11 -13.88 -20.88
C TRP A 146 -17.12 -14.94 -19.77
N MET A 147 -18.03 -15.92 -19.82
CA MET A 147 -18.07 -17.04 -18.89
C MET A 147 -16.73 -17.82 -18.89
N LYS A 148 -16.18 -18.08 -20.08
CA LYS A 148 -14.86 -18.73 -20.22
C LYS A 148 -13.73 -17.91 -19.64
N GLN A 149 -13.82 -16.57 -19.63
CA GLN A 149 -12.78 -15.72 -19.07
C GLN A 149 -12.81 -15.70 -17.53
N LEU A 150 -13.98 -15.88 -16.90
CA LEU A 150 -14.08 -15.93 -15.44
C LEU A 150 -13.27 -17.07 -14.81
N ARG A 151 -13.00 -18.16 -15.54
CA ARG A 151 -12.16 -19.27 -15.07
C ARG A 151 -10.72 -18.86 -14.75
N PHE A 152 -10.26 -17.73 -15.29
CA PHE A 152 -8.92 -17.21 -15.05
C PHE A 152 -8.85 -16.30 -13.82
N VAL A 153 -9.99 -16.02 -13.17
CA VAL A 153 -10.00 -15.28 -11.92
C VAL A 153 -9.64 -16.22 -10.77
N ASP A 154 -8.44 -16.03 -10.25
CA ASP A 154 -7.92 -16.79 -9.11
C ASP A 154 -8.28 -16.10 -7.79
N GLU A 155 -9.52 -16.31 -7.32
CA GLU A 155 -10.00 -15.75 -6.04
C GLU A 155 -9.18 -16.22 -4.82
N PRO A 156 -8.76 -17.50 -4.71
CA PRO A 156 -7.86 -17.93 -3.64
C PRO A 156 -6.57 -17.13 -3.63
N ARG A 157 -5.92 -16.97 -4.79
CA ARG A 157 -4.66 -16.20 -4.87
C ARG A 157 -4.86 -14.73 -4.52
N LEU A 158 -5.93 -14.09 -4.97
CA LEU A 158 -6.25 -12.72 -4.58
C LEU A 158 -6.44 -12.57 -3.07
N SER A 159 -7.10 -13.56 -2.44
CA SER A 159 -7.30 -13.59 -0.99
C SER A 159 -5.99 -13.78 -0.22
N GLU A 160 -5.11 -14.65 -0.71
CA GLU A 160 -3.75 -14.83 -0.16
C GLU A 160 -2.93 -13.54 -0.25
N LEU A 161 -2.93 -12.88 -1.42
CA LEU A 161 -2.19 -11.64 -1.63
C LEU A 161 -2.68 -10.53 -0.72
N HIS A 162 -4.00 -10.39 -0.55
CA HIS A 162 -4.56 -9.43 0.40
C HIS A 162 -4.10 -9.72 1.84
N ARG A 163 -4.17 -10.99 2.27
CA ARG A 163 -3.72 -11.38 3.62
C ARG A 163 -2.24 -11.05 3.81
N ALA A 164 -1.39 -11.42 2.86
CA ALA A 164 0.04 -11.13 2.91
C ALA A 164 0.33 -9.62 2.99
N CYS A 165 -0.39 -8.80 2.23
CA CYS A 165 -0.24 -7.34 2.30
C CYS A 165 -0.64 -6.78 3.66
N ALA A 166 -1.75 -7.26 4.23
CA ALA A 166 -2.21 -6.83 5.55
C ALA A 166 -1.23 -7.25 6.67
N GLU A 167 -0.68 -8.46 6.59
CA GLU A 167 0.35 -8.94 7.53
C GLU A 167 1.61 -8.09 7.46
N GLN A 168 2.07 -7.73 6.25
CA GLN A 168 3.23 -6.84 6.08
C GLN A 168 2.97 -5.44 6.63
N ALA A 169 1.80 -4.84 6.37
CA ALA A 169 1.45 -3.54 6.90
C ALA A 169 1.39 -3.53 8.44
N ALA A 170 0.84 -4.59 9.04
CA ALA A 170 0.83 -4.79 10.48
C ALA A 170 2.26 -4.94 11.06
N GLN A 171 3.14 -5.67 10.36
CA GLN A 171 4.54 -5.80 10.75
C GLN A 171 5.28 -4.47 10.70
N VAL A 172 5.11 -3.67 9.65
CA VAL A 172 5.74 -2.34 9.59
C VAL A 172 5.20 -1.44 10.71
N SER A 173 3.91 -1.52 11.00
CA SER A 173 3.29 -0.77 12.10
C SER A 173 3.84 -1.17 13.48
N SER A 174 4.11 -2.46 13.71
CA SER A 174 4.70 -2.91 14.98
C SER A 174 6.17 -2.49 15.12
N LEU A 175 6.94 -2.57 14.04
CA LEU A 175 8.34 -2.12 13.98
C LEU A 175 8.49 -0.60 14.13
N THR A 176 7.44 0.15 13.82
CA THR A 176 7.43 1.61 13.93
C THR A 176 6.65 2.08 15.16
N SER A 177 6.32 1.18 16.09
CA SER A 177 5.56 1.50 17.29
C SER A 177 6.34 2.39 18.27
N ALA A 178 5.61 3.10 19.14
CA ALA A 178 6.21 3.88 20.23
C ALA A 178 6.97 3.00 21.22
N ALA A 179 6.52 1.76 21.45
CA ALA A 179 7.21 0.79 22.28
C ALA A 179 8.59 0.46 21.69
N ARG A 180 8.65 0.22 20.36
CA ARG A 180 9.91 -0.04 19.67
C ARG A 180 10.87 1.14 19.73
N GLU A 181 10.36 2.36 19.65
CA GLU A 181 11.16 3.58 19.84
C GLU A 181 11.82 3.62 21.24
N VAL A 182 11.08 3.24 22.29
CA VAL A 182 11.62 3.18 23.66
C VAL A 182 12.67 2.08 23.78
N GLU A 183 12.41 0.89 23.24
CA GLU A 183 13.39 -0.22 23.22
C GLU A 183 14.70 0.19 22.56
N LEU A 184 14.63 0.82 21.38
CA LEU A 184 15.81 1.27 20.64
C LEU A 184 16.59 2.34 21.40
N LYS A 185 15.90 3.27 22.06
CA LYS A 185 16.54 4.27 22.92
C LYS A 185 17.25 3.63 24.12
N LEU A 186 16.64 2.64 24.76
CA LEU A 186 17.24 1.90 25.87
C LEU A 186 18.47 1.11 25.40
N ALA A 187 18.36 0.37 24.30
CA ALA A 187 19.47 -0.40 23.73
C ALA A 187 20.64 0.52 23.32
N ALA A 188 20.35 1.68 22.72
CA ALA A 188 21.38 2.67 22.38
C ALA A 188 22.09 3.22 23.63
N LYS A 189 21.33 3.51 24.69
CA LYS A 189 21.88 3.96 25.97
C LYS A 189 22.79 2.90 26.59
N GLU A 190 22.35 1.65 26.65
CA GLU A 190 23.14 0.53 27.17
C GLU A 190 24.42 0.30 26.35
N GLY A 191 24.32 0.32 25.01
CA GLY A 191 25.47 0.19 24.13
C GLY A 191 26.50 1.31 24.31
N LEU A 192 26.05 2.57 24.45
CA LEU A 192 26.95 3.70 24.75
C LEU A 192 27.63 3.54 26.11
N GLN A 193 26.90 3.05 27.13
CA GLN A 193 27.48 2.78 28.45
C GLN A 193 28.54 1.67 28.39
N GLN A 194 28.30 0.60 27.61
CA GLN A 194 29.26 -0.48 27.40
C GLN A 194 30.50 0.00 26.67
N ILE A 195 30.34 0.77 25.57
CA ILE A 195 31.47 1.37 24.84
C ILE A 195 32.27 2.30 25.76
N ALA A 196 31.61 3.22 26.47
CA ALA A 196 32.30 4.11 27.41
C ALA A 196 33.08 3.33 28.49
N SER A 197 32.50 2.23 28.98
CA SER A 197 33.17 1.36 29.96
C SER A 197 34.37 0.61 29.35
N ALA A 198 34.27 0.15 28.11
CA ALA A 198 35.37 -0.49 27.38
C ALA A 198 36.53 0.50 27.14
N PHE A 199 36.24 1.73 26.73
CA PHE A 199 37.23 2.80 26.56
C PHE A 199 37.90 3.17 27.88
N LEU A 200 37.20 3.06 29.01
CA LEU A 200 37.76 3.29 30.35
C LEU A 200 38.45 2.05 30.96
N SER A 201 38.43 0.90 30.29
CA SER A 201 39.03 -0.31 30.82
C SER A 201 40.56 -0.23 30.81
N ALA A 202 41.19 -0.76 31.86
CA ALA A 202 42.65 -0.72 31.99
C ALA A 202 43.36 -1.48 30.85
N ASP A 203 42.80 -2.59 30.38
CA ASP A 203 43.36 -3.36 29.25
C ASP A 203 43.31 -2.57 27.94
N PHE A 204 42.20 -1.88 27.65
CA PHE A 204 42.11 -1.01 26.47
C PHE A 204 43.11 0.15 26.55
N GLN A 205 43.16 0.84 27.70
CA GLN A 205 44.08 1.96 27.94
C GLN A 205 45.55 1.56 27.81
N ALA A 206 45.93 0.38 28.33
CA ALA A 206 47.30 -0.13 28.25
C ALA A 206 47.74 -0.46 26.81
N ARG A 207 46.79 -0.71 25.90
CA ARG A 207 47.07 -1.03 24.48
C ARG A 207 47.04 0.21 23.57
N CYS A 208 46.52 1.34 24.05
CA CYS A 208 46.50 2.57 23.28
C CYS A 208 47.91 3.20 23.21
N SER A 209 48.41 3.43 22.00
CA SER A 209 49.68 4.13 21.77
C SER A 209 49.58 5.65 21.93
N LEU A 210 48.37 6.19 21.90
CA LEU A 210 48.04 7.59 22.13
C LEU A 210 46.97 7.68 23.22
N ALA A 211 47.10 8.67 24.11
CA ALA A 211 46.07 8.95 25.09
C ALA A 211 44.76 9.32 24.39
N LEU A 212 43.65 8.76 24.86
CA LEU A 212 42.32 9.18 24.43
C LEU A 212 42.07 10.64 24.83
N PRO A 213 41.24 11.39 24.09
CA PRO A 213 40.84 12.73 24.51
C PRO A 213 40.24 12.72 25.93
N ASP A 214 40.66 13.65 26.78
CA ASP A 214 40.40 13.69 28.24
C ASP A 214 38.91 13.70 28.64
N ARG A 215 38.00 13.79 27.68
CA ARG A 215 36.56 13.87 27.93
C ARG A 215 35.72 12.85 27.15
N LEU A 216 36.30 12.04 26.27
CA LEU A 216 35.51 11.19 25.37
C LEU A 216 34.54 10.26 26.13
N ALA A 217 35.01 9.61 27.19
CA ALA A 217 34.15 8.72 27.98
C ALA A 217 33.11 9.48 28.83
N LEU A 218 33.43 10.69 29.27
CA LEU A 218 32.49 11.58 29.96
C LEU A 218 31.41 12.07 28.98
N ASP A 219 31.80 12.48 27.78
CA ASP A 219 30.91 12.94 26.72
C ASP A 219 29.99 11.81 26.27
N MET A 220 30.49 10.57 26.13
CA MET A 220 29.66 9.39 25.82
C MET A 220 28.65 9.08 26.93
N ARG A 221 29.04 9.22 28.20
CA ARG A 221 28.13 9.04 29.35
C ARG A 221 27.10 10.15 29.43
N GLU A 222 27.49 11.39 29.17
CA GLU A 222 26.56 12.52 29.08
C GLU A 222 25.57 12.33 27.93
N LEU A 223 26.03 11.87 26.76
CA LEU A 223 25.18 11.58 25.61
C LEU A 223 24.17 10.47 25.95
N ALA A 224 24.59 9.43 26.67
CA ALA A 224 23.71 8.36 27.15
C ALA A 224 22.75 8.83 28.28
N GLY A 225 23.13 9.86 29.03
CA GLY A 225 22.34 10.47 30.10
C GLY A 225 21.34 11.53 29.60
N ARG A 226 21.60 12.15 28.46
CA ARG A 226 20.65 13.03 27.76
C ARG A 226 19.54 12.18 27.15
N THR A 227 18.53 11.85 27.95
CA THR A 227 17.22 11.51 27.40
C THR A 227 16.85 12.66 26.47
N PRO A 228 16.64 12.44 25.16
CA PRO A 228 16.15 13.52 24.30
C PRO A 228 14.88 14.02 24.96
N ALA A 229 14.92 15.26 25.46
CA ALA A 229 13.75 15.91 26.02
C ALA A 229 12.63 15.67 25.02
N ALA A 230 11.49 15.13 25.49
CA ALA A 230 10.38 14.81 24.61
C ALA A 230 10.21 15.99 23.65
N ILE A 231 10.44 15.75 22.37
CA ILE A 231 10.25 16.80 21.36
C ILE A 231 8.75 17.00 21.36
N SER A 232 8.32 18.01 22.12
CA SER A 232 6.94 18.44 22.27
C SER A 232 6.50 19.01 20.92
N ASN A 233 6.14 18.12 20.00
CA ASN A 233 5.43 18.43 18.76
C ASN A 233 3.95 18.10 18.95
#